data_AF-A0AAD6UWH3-F1
#
_entry.id   AF-A0AAD6UWH3-F1
#
_cell.length_a   1.000
_cell.length_b   1.000
_cell.length_c   1.000
_cell.angle_alpha   90.00
_cell.angle_beta   90.00
_cell.angle_gamma   90.00
#
_symmetry.space_group_name_H-M   'P 1'
#
loop_
_entity.id
_entity.type
_entity.pdbx_description
1 polymer ?
#
loop_
_entity_poly.entity_id
_entity_poly.type
_entity_poly.pdbx_seq_one_letter_code
_entity_poly.pdbx_strand_id
1 'polypeptide(L)'
;MPEIAWSQLRRRFTPGFEDILDIGVNKGWYHPNILLELLVFRFVFIPWLQAELDAYIQRLNNSQKRADRNKILPHGVPNDIFENAEEYGALDFKVRVHPHTIQQVRELYAPPSHPVFQLVPPNFNDLAQQFYGQISDPPPQVTRTNVWDIYLAILGRFEHLDSLHQTVTELDDRWGYALTMARDDYHEELELMPNLQDLPEGTRNGGIYLGGVNNGLGLNVAQSNRLDDMMNRDLPLPHGSLDIVEVEAPFAVYSSDEEFDEEQVESLLTVGL
;
A
#
# COMPACT_ATOMS: atom_id res chain seq x y z
N MET A 1 -8.71 -0.42 2.72
CA MET A 1 -8.18 -1.66 3.36
C MET A 1 -7.90 -1.40 4.84
N PRO A 2 -8.19 -2.34 5.74
CA PRO A 2 -7.89 -2.20 7.17
C PRO A 2 -6.38 -2.09 7.42
N GLU A 3 -5.99 -1.33 8.44
CA GLU A 3 -4.58 -1.12 8.82
C GLU A 3 -3.80 -2.44 9.03
N ILE A 4 -4.44 -3.44 9.65
CA ILE A 4 -3.81 -4.74 9.87
C ILE A 4 -3.44 -5.44 8.55
N ALA A 5 -4.20 -5.22 7.47
CA ALA A 5 -3.87 -5.77 6.16
C ALA A 5 -2.62 -5.09 5.58
N TRP A 6 -2.49 -3.77 5.76
CA TRP A 6 -1.29 -3.01 5.38
C TRP A 6 -0.07 -3.44 6.18
N SER A 7 -0.23 -3.69 7.48
CA SER A 7 0.84 -4.23 8.34
C SER A 7 1.32 -5.60 7.86
N GLN A 8 0.40 -6.51 7.51
CA GLN A 8 0.75 -7.83 6.99
C GLN A 8 1.39 -7.77 5.60
N LEU A 9 0.92 -6.89 4.71
CA LEU A 9 1.56 -6.64 3.42
C LEU A 9 3.03 -6.23 3.63
N ARG A 10 3.27 -5.21 4.48
CA ARG A 10 4.62 -4.73 4.80
C ARG A 10 5.52 -5.79 5.41
N ARG A 11 5.00 -6.70 6.23
CA ARG A 11 5.81 -7.74 6.89
C ARG A 11 6.10 -8.95 6.01
N ARG A 12 5.21 -9.29 5.07
CA ARG A 12 5.28 -10.57 4.34
C ARG A 12 5.59 -10.42 2.86
N PHE A 13 5.17 -9.32 2.24
CA PHE A 13 5.35 -9.08 0.81
C PHE A 13 6.58 -8.20 0.58
N THR A 14 6.65 -7.08 1.29
CA THR A 14 7.66 -6.03 1.05
C THR A 14 9.12 -6.52 1.14
N PRO A 15 9.56 -7.30 2.16
CA PRO A 15 10.96 -7.68 2.27
C PRO A 15 11.47 -8.46 1.04
N GLY A 16 10.66 -9.40 0.52
CA GLY A 16 11.04 -10.16 -0.67
C GLY A 16 11.10 -9.34 -1.96
N PHE A 17 10.43 -8.18 -2.00
CA PHE A 17 10.55 -7.23 -3.11
C PHE A 17 11.75 -6.32 -2.94
N GLU A 18 11.95 -5.77 -1.73
CA GLU A 18 13.10 -4.94 -1.40
C GLU A 18 14.41 -5.69 -1.63
N ASP A 19 14.49 -6.97 -1.21
CA ASP A 19 15.65 -7.84 -1.47
C ASP A 19 15.98 -7.92 -2.98
N ILE A 20 14.96 -7.99 -3.85
CA ILE A 20 15.15 -8.03 -5.30
C ILE A 20 15.63 -6.68 -5.82
N LEU A 21 15.06 -5.58 -5.34
CA LEU A 21 15.45 -4.23 -5.74
C LEU A 21 16.90 -3.92 -5.35
N ASP A 22 17.29 -4.33 -4.14
CA ASP A 22 18.63 -4.17 -3.60
C ASP A 22 19.70 -4.86 -4.46
N ILE A 23 19.38 -5.97 -5.14
CA ILE A 23 20.32 -6.63 -6.06
C ILE A 23 20.77 -5.67 -7.16
N GLY A 24 19.84 -4.94 -7.79
CA GLY A 24 20.16 -4.02 -8.88
C GLY A 24 20.95 -2.80 -8.41
N VAL A 25 20.60 -2.26 -7.24
CA VAL A 25 21.33 -1.13 -6.64
C VAL A 25 22.75 -1.54 -6.25
N ASN A 26 22.90 -2.67 -5.55
CA ASN A 26 24.20 -3.15 -5.07
C ASN A 26 25.14 -3.56 -6.21
N LYS A 27 24.61 -4.00 -7.34
CA LYS A 27 25.39 -4.32 -8.54
C LYS A 27 25.66 -3.11 -9.44
N GLY A 28 25.12 -1.93 -9.12
CA GLY A 28 25.26 -0.73 -9.93
C GLY A 28 24.52 -0.80 -11.27
N TRP A 29 23.44 -1.58 -11.35
CA TRP A 29 22.59 -1.69 -12.55
C TRP A 29 21.56 -0.57 -12.65
N TYR A 30 21.24 0.06 -11.53
CA TYR A 30 20.19 1.07 -11.43
C TYR A 30 20.61 2.22 -10.53
N HIS A 31 20.46 3.43 -11.05
CA HIS A 31 20.68 4.69 -10.38
C HIS A 31 19.47 5.61 -10.61
N PRO A 32 18.75 6.02 -9.55
CA PRO A 32 17.52 6.81 -9.67
C PRO A 32 17.73 8.22 -10.23
N ASN A 33 18.99 8.69 -10.30
CA ASN A 33 19.35 10.00 -10.83
C ASN A 33 19.60 9.98 -12.35
N ILE A 34 19.67 8.79 -12.96
CA ILE A 34 19.85 8.65 -14.41
C ILE A 34 18.47 8.48 -15.03
N LEU A 35 18.04 9.45 -15.85
CA LEU A 35 16.68 9.50 -16.39
C LEU A 35 16.33 8.25 -17.20
N LEU A 36 17.25 7.79 -18.05
CA LEU A 36 17.04 6.61 -18.87
C LEU A 36 16.82 5.35 -18.00
N GLU A 37 17.67 5.15 -17.00
CA GLU A 37 17.56 4.03 -16.07
C GLU A 37 16.26 4.08 -15.27
N LEU A 38 15.84 5.26 -14.81
CA LEU A 38 14.56 5.51 -14.14
C LEU A 38 13.37 5.17 -15.05
N LEU A 39 13.41 5.58 -16.31
CA LEU A 39 12.34 5.32 -17.28
C LEU A 39 12.19 3.83 -17.59
N VAL A 40 13.30 3.14 -17.86
CA VAL A 40 13.27 1.68 -18.07
C VAL A 40 12.80 0.99 -16.79
N PHE A 41 13.20 1.47 -15.62
CA PHE A 41 12.79 0.91 -14.34
C PHE A 41 11.28 1.03 -14.16
N ARG A 42 10.70 2.21 -14.36
CA ARG A 42 9.25 2.43 -14.29
C ARG A 42 8.48 1.55 -15.27
N PHE A 43 8.98 1.41 -16.49
CA PHE A 43 8.36 0.57 -17.52
C PHE A 43 8.32 -0.91 -17.12
N VAL A 44 9.38 -1.45 -16.53
CA VAL A 44 9.48 -2.88 -16.19
C VAL A 44 8.91 -3.19 -14.80
N PHE A 45 9.36 -2.46 -13.78
CA PHE A 45 9.11 -2.81 -12.39
C PHE A 45 7.72 -2.43 -11.90
N ILE A 46 7.15 -1.29 -12.34
CA ILE A 46 5.82 -0.87 -11.84
C ILE A 46 4.71 -1.84 -12.27
N PRO A 47 4.59 -2.23 -13.57
CA PRO A 47 3.59 -3.22 -13.97
C PRO A 47 3.78 -4.58 -13.31
N TRP A 48 5.04 -5.01 -13.13
CA TRP A 48 5.35 -6.25 -12.43
C TRP A 48 4.94 -6.20 -10.95
N LEU A 49 5.26 -5.11 -10.25
CA LEU A 49 4.85 -4.89 -8.86
C LEU A 49 3.33 -4.86 -8.73
N GLN A 50 2.63 -4.19 -9.66
CA GLN A 50 1.17 -4.16 -9.69
C GLN A 50 0.60 -5.58 -9.86
N ALA A 51 1.12 -6.38 -10.80
CA ALA A 51 0.67 -7.75 -11.02
C ALA A 51 0.87 -8.65 -9.79
N GLU A 52 1.97 -8.47 -9.06
CA GLU A 52 2.26 -9.22 -7.84
C GLU A 52 1.39 -8.79 -6.65
N LEU A 53 1.08 -7.49 -6.55
CA LEU A 53 0.11 -6.98 -5.58
C LEU A 53 -1.30 -7.50 -5.88
N ASP A 54 -1.69 -7.52 -7.15
CA ASP A 54 -2.98 -8.08 -7.57
C ASP A 54 -3.05 -9.58 -7.24
N ALA A 55 -1.98 -10.34 -7.50
CA ALA A 55 -1.87 -11.75 -7.12
C ALA A 55 -1.94 -11.94 -5.60
N TYR A 56 -1.31 -11.07 -4.81
CA TYR A 56 -1.39 -11.07 -3.35
C TYR A 56 -2.84 -10.84 -2.87
N ILE A 57 -3.53 -9.85 -3.43
CA ILE A 57 -4.93 -9.54 -3.11
C ILE A 57 -5.82 -10.74 -3.46
N GLN A 58 -5.65 -11.32 -4.64
CA GLN A 58 -6.40 -12.51 -5.06
C GLN A 58 -6.18 -13.66 -4.09
N ARG A 59 -4.94 -13.96 -3.73
CA ARG A 59 -4.65 -15.00 -2.72
C ARG A 59 -5.31 -14.68 -1.38
N LEU A 60 -5.22 -13.43 -0.93
CA LEU A 60 -5.76 -13.02 0.37
C LEU A 60 -7.28 -13.16 0.43
N ASN A 61 -7.98 -12.76 -0.63
CA ASN A 61 -9.44 -12.76 -0.70
C ASN A 61 -10.02 -14.16 -0.99
N ASN A 62 -9.22 -15.07 -1.56
CA ASN A 62 -9.60 -16.47 -1.82
C ASN A 62 -9.11 -17.45 -0.74
N SER A 63 -8.40 -16.98 0.29
CA SER A 63 -7.95 -17.84 1.40
C SER A 63 -8.87 -17.72 2.61
N GLN A 64 -9.29 -18.86 3.16
CA GLN A 64 -10.08 -18.93 4.38
C GLN A 64 -9.32 -18.29 5.56
N LYS A 65 -9.97 -17.40 6.30
CA LYS A 65 -9.39 -16.83 7.52
C LYS A 65 -9.59 -17.78 8.70
N ARG A 66 -8.64 -17.79 9.63
CA ARG A 66 -8.78 -18.53 10.88
C ARG A 66 -10.03 -18.03 11.62
N ALA A 67 -10.89 -18.95 12.02
CA ALA A 67 -12.05 -18.64 12.84
C ALA A 67 -11.59 -18.10 14.20
N ASP A 68 -12.18 -16.99 14.61
CA ASP A 68 -11.97 -16.36 15.91
C ASP A 68 -13.29 -16.39 16.67
N ARG A 69 -13.31 -17.07 17.82
CA ARG A 69 -14.50 -17.27 18.63
C ARG A 69 -15.05 -15.97 19.22
N ASN A 70 -14.22 -14.93 19.31
CA ASN A 70 -14.60 -13.63 19.84
C ASN A 70 -15.18 -12.71 18.76
N LYS A 71 -15.25 -13.16 17.51
CA LYS A 71 -15.63 -12.33 16.37
C LYS A 71 -16.95 -12.80 15.77
N ILE A 72 -17.94 -11.92 15.78
CA ILE A 72 -19.28 -12.15 15.20
C ILE A 72 -19.35 -12.10 13.67
N LEU A 73 -18.21 -11.89 12.98
CA LEU A 73 -18.20 -11.80 11.52
C LEU A 73 -18.24 -13.20 10.87
N PRO A 74 -18.84 -13.32 9.67
CA PRO A 74 -18.87 -14.57 8.92
C PRO A 74 -17.49 -15.25 8.81
N HIS A 75 -17.47 -16.56 9.02
CA HIS A 75 -16.27 -17.38 8.92
C HIS A 75 -16.25 -18.11 7.58
N GLY A 76 -15.20 -17.91 6.77
CA GLY A 76 -15.14 -18.48 5.44
C GLY A 76 -14.10 -17.80 4.56
N VAL A 77 -14.15 -18.11 3.28
CA VAL A 77 -13.34 -17.42 2.26
C VAL A 77 -13.99 -16.07 1.96
N PRO A 78 -13.26 -14.94 2.03
CA PRO A 78 -13.86 -13.61 1.85
C PRO A 78 -14.66 -13.43 0.55
N ASN A 79 -14.10 -13.87 -0.59
CA ASN A 79 -14.81 -13.79 -1.88
C ASN A 79 -16.08 -14.66 -1.89
N ASP A 80 -16.01 -15.87 -1.34
CA ASP A 80 -17.17 -16.76 -1.25
C ASP A 80 -18.27 -16.20 -0.35
N ILE A 81 -17.92 -15.64 0.82
CA ILE A 81 -18.87 -14.93 1.68
C ILE A 81 -19.47 -13.73 0.94
N PHE A 82 -18.68 -13.02 0.14
CA PHE A 82 -19.15 -11.85 -0.60
C PHE A 82 -20.16 -12.20 -1.71
N GLU A 83 -19.91 -13.31 -2.41
CA GLU A 83 -20.76 -13.82 -3.50
C GLU A 83 -21.99 -14.55 -2.97
N ASN A 84 -21.84 -15.37 -1.92
CA ASN A 84 -22.85 -16.27 -1.37
C ASN A 84 -23.25 -15.88 0.07
N ALA A 85 -23.43 -14.57 0.31
CA ALA A 85 -23.67 -14.00 1.64
C ALA A 85 -24.84 -14.65 2.42
N GLU A 86 -25.88 -15.10 1.71
CA GLU A 86 -27.07 -15.73 2.29
C GLU A 86 -26.75 -17.06 3.00
N GLU A 87 -25.79 -17.83 2.48
CA GLU A 87 -25.37 -19.11 3.08
C GLU A 87 -24.64 -18.92 4.42
N TYR A 88 -24.11 -17.72 4.64
CA TYR A 88 -23.39 -17.34 5.86
C TYR A 88 -24.25 -16.54 6.84
N GLY A 89 -25.55 -16.38 6.57
CA GLY A 89 -26.47 -15.61 7.42
C GLY A 89 -26.10 -14.12 7.51
N ALA A 90 -25.41 -13.58 6.51
CA ALA A 90 -24.98 -12.19 6.50
C ALA A 90 -26.14 -11.24 6.16
N LEU A 91 -26.14 -10.05 6.77
CA LEU A 91 -27.06 -8.97 6.44
C LEU A 91 -26.49 -8.10 5.32
N ASP A 92 -27.33 -7.70 4.37
CA ASP A 92 -26.92 -6.80 3.27
C ASP A 92 -26.93 -5.34 3.72
N PHE A 93 -25.74 -4.78 3.95
CA PHE A 93 -25.53 -3.35 4.23
C PHE A 93 -25.02 -2.57 3.00
N LYS A 94 -25.13 -3.13 1.79
CA LYS A 94 -24.60 -2.50 0.58
C LYS A 94 -25.34 -1.20 0.26
N VAL A 95 -24.59 -0.12 0.12
CA VAL A 95 -25.08 1.10 -0.52
C VAL A 95 -25.05 0.87 -2.03
N ARG A 96 -26.22 0.70 -2.64
CA ARG A 96 -26.33 0.50 -4.10
C ARG A 96 -26.08 1.83 -4.81
N VAL A 97 -24.92 1.93 -5.45
CA VAL A 97 -24.59 3.05 -6.34
C VAL A 97 -24.85 2.63 -7.78
N HIS A 98 -25.54 3.47 -8.55
CA HIS A 98 -25.80 3.17 -9.96
C HIS A 98 -24.48 3.19 -10.75
N PRO A 99 -24.18 2.19 -11.61
CA PRO A 99 -22.91 2.11 -12.34
C PRO A 99 -22.57 3.38 -13.14
N HIS A 100 -23.59 4.01 -13.72
CA HIS A 100 -23.45 5.30 -14.40
C HIS A 100 -22.87 6.40 -13.50
N THR A 101 -23.25 6.44 -12.21
CA THR A 101 -22.72 7.43 -11.26
C THR A 101 -21.23 7.22 -11.01
N ILE A 102 -20.79 5.96 -10.89
CA ILE A 102 -19.37 5.64 -10.75
C ILE A 102 -18.60 6.04 -12.01
N GLN A 103 -19.16 5.78 -13.19
CA GLN A 103 -18.54 6.18 -14.45
C GLN A 103 -18.43 7.71 -14.57
N GLN A 104 -19.48 8.45 -14.22
CA GLN A 104 -19.47 9.91 -14.20
C GLN A 104 -18.39 10.46 -13.25
N VAL A 105 -18.27 9.91 -12.04
CA VAL A 105 -17.23 10.30 -11.07
C VAL A 105 -15.84 9.99 -11.62
N ARG A 106 -15.67 8.83 -12.28
CA ARG A 106 -14.39 8.47 -12.91
C ARG A 106 -14.02 9.43 -14.03
N GLU A 107 -14.96 9.79 -14.89
CA GLU A 107 -14.72 10.75 -15.97
C GLU A 107 -14.42 12.16 -15.44
N LEU A 108 -15.06 12.56 -14.34
CA LEU A 108 -14.88 13.87 -13.73
C LEU A 108 -13.53 14.02 -13.02
N TYR A 109 -13.12 13.01 -12.23
CA TYR A 109 -11.97 13.12 -11.33
C TYR A 109 -10.75 12.30 -11.75
N ALA A 110 -10.92 11.26 -12.57
CA ALA A 110 -9.85 10.34 -12.95
C ALA A 110 -10.02 9.86 -14.41
N PRO A 111 -10.07 10.79 -15.38
CA PRO A 111 -10.27 10.42 -16.77
C PRO A 111 -9.13 9.49 -17.23
N PRO A 112 -9.41 8.44 -18.02
CA PRO A 112 -8.39 7.46 -18.40
C PRO A 112 -7.26 8.06 -19.24
N SER A 113 -7.48 9.22 -19.87
CA SER A 113 -6.47 9.98 -20.61
C SER A 113 -5.61 10.88 -19.73
N HIS A 114 -5.82 10.89 -18.41
CA HIS A 114 -5.08 11.77 -17.50
C HIS A 114 -3.58 11.40 -17.50
N PRO A 115 -2.66 12.37 -17.64
CA PRO A 115 -1.21 12.12 -17.65
C PRO A 115 -0.68 11.35 -16.44
N VAL A 116 -1.32 11.48 -15.27
CA VAL A 116 -0.99 10.71 -14.05
C VAL A 116 -0.95 9.18 -14.25
N PHE A 117 -1.68 8.65 -15.24
CA PHE A 117 -1.67 7.23 -15.55
C PHE A 117 -0.55 6.81 -16.52
N GLN A 118 0.24 7.76 -17.02
CA GLN A 118 1.40 7.51 -17.89
C GLN A 118 2.63 7.24 -17.02
N LEU A 119 3.03 5.96 -16.92
CA LEU A 119 4.22 5.55 -16.16
C LEU A 119 5.51 6.14 -16.75
N VAL A 120 5.55 6.25 -18.07
CA VAL A 120 6.65 6.78 -18.88
C VAL A 120 6.05 7.58 -20.05
N PRO A 121 6.81 8.51 -20.66
CA PRO A 121 6.33 9.29 -21.80
C PRO A 121 5.88 8.39 -22.97
N PRO A 122 4.83 8.75 -23.74
CA PRO A 122 4.25 7.89 -24.76
C PRO A 122 5.25 7.41 -25.82
N ASN A 123 6.06 8.32 -26.38
CA ASN A 123 7.04 7.93 -27.39
C ASN A 123 8.13 6.98 -26.81
N PHE A 124 8.40 7.04 -25.50
CA PHE A 124 9.38 6.17 -24.82
C PHE A 124 8.75 4.80 -24.63
N ASN A 125 7.50 4.77 -24.17
CA ASN A 125 6.72 3.55 -24.05
C ASN A 125 6.67 2.78 -25.39
N ASP A 126 6.43 3.45 -26.51
CA ASP A 126 6.33 2.79 -27.82
C ASP A 126 7.65 2.12 -28.24
N LEU A 127 8.79 2.76 -27.97
CA LEU A 127 10.11 2.17 -28.21
C LEU A 127 10.41 1.04 -27.22
N ALA A 128 10.11 1.23 -25.95
CA ALA A 128 10.32 0.22 -24.92
C ALA A 128 9.48 -1.05 -25.20
N GLN A 129 8.25 -0.90 -25.66
CA GLN A 129 7.39 -2.02 -26.10
C GLN A 129 7.99 -2.76 -27.31
N GLN A 130 8.54 -2.04 -28.29
CA GLN A 130 9.23 -2.67 -29.42
C GLN A 130 10.45 -3.45 -28.96
N PHE A 131 11.27 -2.88 -28.10
CA PHE A 131 12.46 -3.55 -27.54
C PHE A 131 12.08 -4.77 -26.72
N TYR A 132 11.03 -4.67 -25.90
CA TYR A 132 10.50 -5.78 -25.12
C TYR A 132 10.04 -6.94 -26.00
N GLY A 133 9.30 -6.64 -27.08
CA GLY A 133 8.86 -7.64 -28.06
C GLY A 133 10.00 -8.31 -28.84
N GLN A 134 11.19 -7.72 -28.85
CA GLN A 134 12.39 -8.28 -29.51
C GLN A 134 13.25 -9.13 -28.56
N ILE A 135 12.92 -9.24 -27.27
CA ILE A 135 13.68 -10.07 -26.32
C ILE A 135 13.44 -11.56 -26.60
N SER A 136 12.18 -11.95 -26.81
CA SER A 136 11.79 -13.31 -27.17
C SER A 136 10.45 -13.32 -27.90
N ASP A 137 10.17 -14.42 -28.60
CA ASP A 137 8.86 -14.69 -29.22
C ASP A 137 8.25 -15.98 -28.64
N PRO A 138 7.17 -15.91 -27.84
CA PRO A 138 6.46 -14.71 -27.40
C PRO A 138 7.25 -13.88 -26.37
N PRO A 139 6.86 -12.61 -26.10
CA PRO A 139 7.48 -11.79 -25.05
C PRO A 139 7.43 -12.51 -23.69
N PRO A 140 8.51 -12.42 -22.88
CA PRO A 140 8.56 -13.16 -21.63
C PRO A 140 7.54 -12.58 -20.64
N GLN A 141 7.11 -13.37 -19.66
CA GLN A 141 6.40 -12.82 -18.49
C GLN A 141 7.44 -12.32 -17.48
N VAL A 142 7.23 -11.12 -16.93
CA VAL A 142 8.12 -10.56 -15.90
C VAL A 142 7.88 -11.28 -14.57
N THR A 143 8.96 -11.78 -13.99
CA THR A 143 8.97 -12.56 -12.75
C THR A 143 10.13 -12.13 -11.86
N ARG A 144 10.10 -12.53 -10.59
CA ARG A 144 11.16 -12.28 -9.60
C ARG A 144 12.55 -12.66 -10.07
N THR A 145 12.68 -13.69 -10.92
CA THR A 145 13.98 -14.23 -11.34
C THR A 145 14.53 -13.59 -12.62
N ASN A 146 13.68 -13.00 -13.46
CA ASN A 146 14.09 -12.46 -14.77
C ASN A 146 13.85 -10.95 -14.92
N VAL A 147 13.24 -10.29 -13.92
CA VAL A 147 12.90 -8.85 -13.98
C VAL A 147 14.12 -7.98 -14.29
N TRP A 148 15.26 -8.27 -13.66
CA TRP A 148 16.51 -7.56 -13.92
C TRP A 148 17.11 -7.89 -15.29
N ASP A 149 17.02 -9.13 -15.74
CA ASP A 149 17.53 -9.52 -17.07
C ASP A 149 16.75 -8.80 -18.18
N ILE A 150 15.43 -8.73 -18.04
CA ILE A 150 14.54 -7.97 -18.92
C ILE A 150 14.89 -6.49 -18.88
N TYR A 151 15.04 -5.92 -17.68
CA TYR A 151 15.44 -4.52 -17.48
C TYR A 151 16.74 -4.21 -18.21
N LEU A 152 17.80 -5.00 -17.98
CA LEU A 152 19.11 -4.81 -18.61
C LEU A 152 19.06 -4.98 -20.13
N ALA A 153 18.25 -5.91 -20.63
CA ALA A 153 18.09 -6.11 -22.08
C ALA A 153 17.41 -4.91 -22.77
N ILE A 154 16.41 -4.30 -22.13
CA ILE A 154 15.77 -3.08 -22.64
C ILE A 154 16.74 -1.90 -22.53
N LEU A 155 17.38 -1.73 -21.36
CA LEU A 155 18.33 -0.64 -21.12
C LEU A 155 19.46 -0.65 -22.14
N GLY A 156 20.10 -1.80 -22.37
CA GLY A 156 21.20 -1.92 -23.33
C GLY A 156 20.79 -1.60 -24.77
N ARG A 157 19.52 -1.80 -25.15
CA ARG A 157 19.01 -1.36 -26.48
C ARG A 157 18.86 0.15 -26.56
N PHE A 158 18.43 0.81 -25.49
CA PHE A 158 18.39 2.26 -25.44
C PHE A 158 19.80 2.86 -25.42
N GLU A 159 20.73 2.30 -24.64
CA GLU A 159 22.13 2.74 -24.63
C GLU A 159 22.80 2.56 -26.01
N HIS A 160 22.51 1.45 -26.69
CA HIS A 160 22.98 1.26 -28.06
C HIS A 160 22.40 2.31 -29.02
N LEU A 161 21.09 2.60 -28.90
CA LEU A 161 20.44 3.64 -29.70
C LEU A 161 21.04 5.02 -29.42
N ASP A 162 21.35 5.34 -28.17
CA ASP A 162 22.00 6.60 -27.78
C ASP A 162 23.43 6.69 -28.35
N SER A 163 24.19 5.60 -28.27
CA SER A 163 25.55 5.54 -28.84
C SER A 163 25.58 5.77 -30.36
N LEU A 164 24.51 5.39 -31.07
CA LEU A 164 24.36 5.59 -32.52
C LEU A 164 23.92 7.02 -32.88
N HIS A 165 23.18 7.70 -32.01
CA HIS A 165 22.62 9.04 -32.28
C HIS A 165 23.39 10.19 -31.60
N GLN A 166 24.28 9.90 -30.65
CA GLN A 166 25.32 10.79 -30.11
C GLN A 166 24.84 12.15 -29.56
N THR A 167 23.62 12.24 -29.04
CA THR A 167 23.07 13.47 -28.41
C THR A 167 22.31 13.17 -27.12
N VAL A 168 23.05 12.86 -26.05
CA VAL A 168 22.54 12.72 -24.67
C VAL A 168 21.65 13.92 -24.27
N THR A 169 21.99 15.13 -24.71
CA THR A 169 21.23 16.36 -24.45
C THR A 169 19.82 16.33 -25.04
N GLU A 170 19.63 15.75 -26.23
CA GLU A 170 18.32 15.69 -26.88
C GLU A 170 17.40 14.66 -26.22
N LEU A 171 17.94 13.60 -25.61
CA LEU A 171 17.14 12.63 -24.85
C LEU A 171 16.64 13.23 -23.53
N ASP A 172 17.50 13.93 -22.79
CA ASP A 172 17.09 14.66 -21.59
C ASP A 172 16.07 15.76 -21.92
N ASP A 173 16.23 16.50 -23.02
CA ASP A 173 15.23 17.49 -23.45
C ASP A 173 13.92 16.83 -23.94
N ARG A 174 14.01 15.70 -24.65
CA ARG A 174 12.86 15.00 -25.25
C ARG A 174 12.00 14.25 -24.23
N TRP A 175 12.61 13.77 -23.14
CA TRP A 175 11.92 12.95 -22.13
C TRP A 175 11.90 13.58 -20.74
N GLY A 176 12.92 14.36 -20.39
CA GLY A 176 13.10 14.95 -19.07
C GLY A 176 12.05 16.02 -18.77
N TYR A 177 11.61 16.80 -19.78
CA TYR A 177 10.50 17.74 -19.62
C TYR A 177 9.20 17.02 -19.24
N ALA A 178 8.87 15.92 -19.93
CA ALA A 178 7.66 15.15 -19.66
C ALA A 178 7.66 14.51 -18.26
N LEU A 179 8.81 14.06 -17.77
CA LEU A 179 8.92 13.53 -16.39
C LEU A 179 8.96 14.62 -15.33
N THR A 180 9.59 15.77 -15.61
CA THR A 180 9.66 16.88 -14.65
C THR A 180 8.28 17.46 -14.43
N MET A 181 7.48 17.65 -15.50
CA MET A 181 6.08 18.03 -15.35
C MET A 181 5.27 16.98 -14.58
N ALA A 182 5.41 15.69 -14.91
CA ALA A 182 4.70 14.62 -14.18
C ALA A 182 5.18 14.43 -12.72
N ARG A 183 6.40 14.86 -12.39
CA ARG A 183 6.97 14.84 -11.04
C ARG A 183 6.56 16.06 -10.23
N ASP A 184 6.48 17.23 -10.87
CA ASP A 184 6.09 18.50 -10.24
C ASP A 184 4.57 18.64 -10.12
N ASP A 185 3.78 17.83 -10.83
CA ASP A 185 2.33 17.67 -10.62
C ASP A 185 1.99 17.13 -9.20
N TYR A 186 2.96 16.62 -8.45
CA TYR A 186 2.79 16.26 -7.03
C TYR A 186 2.90 17.45 -6.06
N HIS A 187 3.18 18.65 -6.59
CA HIS A 187 3.22 19.90 -5.84
C HIS A 187 2.12 20.88 -6.29
N GLU A 188 0.95 20.38 -6.70
CA GLU A 188 -0.24 21.20 -6.50
C GLU A 188 -0.35 21.43 -4.98
N GLU A 189 -0.02 22.64 -4.52
CA GLU A 189 -0.43 23.13 -3.21
C GLU A 189 -1.96 23.09 -3.19
N LEU A 190 -2.50 21.93 -2.80
CA LEU A 190 -3.92 21.74 -2.61
C LEU A 190 -4.33 22.70 -1.51
N GLU A 191 -5.11 23.72 -1.88
CA GLU A 191 -5.64 24.66 -0.91
C GLU A 191 -6.34 23.88 0.21
N LEU A 192 -5.97 24.21 1.45
CA LEU A 192 -6.52 23.57 2.63
C LEU A 192 -8.05 23.79 2.63
N MET A 193 -8.82 22.70 2.58
CA MET A 193 -10.27 22.81 2.62
C MET A 193 -10.73 23.60 3.87
N PRO A 194 -11.81 24.39 3.78
CA PRO A 194 -12.31 25.15 4.93
C PRO A 194 -12.55 24.26 6.16
N ASN A 195 -12.03 24.68 7.32
CA ASN A 195 -12.07 23.97 8.62
C ASN A 195 -11.15 22.74 8.77
N LEU A 196 -10.20 22.51 7.86
CA LEU A 196 -9.11 21.55 8.08
C LEU A 196 -7.85 22.28 8.59
N GLN A 197 -6.91 21.50 9.14
CA GLN A 197 -5.59 21.98 9.59
C GLN A 197 -4.51 21.20 8.85
N ASP A 198 -3.37 21.86 8.60
CA ASP A 198 -2.19 21.19 8.07
C ASP A 198 -1.72 20.07 8.99
N LEU A 199 -1.14 19.03 8.39
CA LEU A 199 -0.53 17.94 9.13
C LEU A 199 0.65 18.47 9.98
N PRO A 200 0.74 18.09 11.27
CA PRO A 200 1.86 18.46 12.13
C PRO A 200 3.20 18.04 11.53
N GLU A 201 4.23 18.89 11.66
CA GLU A 201 5.56 18.73 11.04
C GLU A 201 6.20 17.34 11.29
N GLY A 202 6.01 16.76 12.48
CA GLY A 202 6.55 15.44 12.84
C GLY A 202 6.00 14.27 12.01
N THR A 203 4.88 14.47 11.31
CA THR A 203 4.26 13.46 10.44
C THR A 203 4.93 13.37 9.07
N ARG A 204 5.62 14.43 8.62
CA ARG A 204 6.27 14.48 7.29
C ARG A 204 7.41 13.46 7.15
N ASN A 205 7.98 13.00 8.27
CA ASN A 205 9.04 11.99 8.31
C ASN A 205 8.52 10.54 8.46
N GLY A 206 7.21 10.30 8.32
CA GLY A 206 6.64 8.95 8.24
C GLY A 206 6.62 8.13 9.54
N GLY A 207 7.00 8.73 10.68
CA GLY A 207 7.12 8.02 11.96
C GLY A 207 5.88 8.03 12.87
N ILE A 208 4.88 8.87 12.59
CA ILE A 208 3.75 9.07 13.51
C ILE A 208 2.51 8.31 13.02
N TYR A 209 2.06 7.37 13.84
CA TYR A 209 0.80 6.67 13.66
C TYR A 209 -0.38 7.64 13.88
N LEU A 210 -1.19 7.87 12.84
CA LEU A 210 -2.37 8.74 12.88
C LEU A 210 -3.70 7.96 12.78
N GLY A 211 -3.68 6.64 13.00
CA GLY A 211 -4.89 5.82 12.96
C GLY A 211 -5.72 5.92 14.25
N GLY A 212 -7.04 5.83 14.13
CA GLY A 212 -7.98 5.86 15.27
C GLY A 212 -8.72 7.20 15.45
N VAL A 213 -9.60 7.27 16.44
CA VAL A 213 -10.31 8.52 16.77
C VAL A 213 -9.28 9.55 17.27
N ASN A 214 -9.37 10.79 16.77
CA ASN A 214 -8.49 11.90 17.16
C ASN A 214 -6.99 11.60 16.95
N ASN A 215 -6.58 11.15 15.76
CA ASN A 215 -5.18 10.81 15.46
C ASN A 215 -4.58 9.75 16.38
N GLY A 216 -5.39 8.81 16.87
CA GLY A 216 -4.96 7.76 17.80
C GLY A 216 -4.98 8.17 19.28
N LEU A 217 -5.40 9.38 19.61
CA LEU A 217 -5.52 9.88 20.98
C LEU A 217 -6.86 9.51 21.66
N GLY A 218 -7.76 8.84 20.95
CA GLY A 218 -9.06 8.42 21.47
C GLY A 218 -10.11 9.54 21.46
N LEU A 219 -11.26 9.29 22.09
CA LEU A 219 -12.33 10.29 22.19
C LEU A 219 -11.85 11.47 23.04
N ASN A 220 -12.02 12.69 22.54
CA ASN A 220 -11.82 13.86 23.39
C ASN A 220 -12.95 13.98 24.43
N VAL A 221 -12.77 14.81 25.46
CA VAL A 221 -13.74 14.95 26.57
C VAL A 221 -15.16 15.28 26.08
N ALA A 222 -15.29 16.15 25.07
CA ALA A 222 -16.59 16.50 24.51
C ALA A 222 -17.25 15.32 23.76
N GLN A 223 -16.46 14.53 23.04
CA GLN A 223 -16.90 13.33 22.34
C GLN A 223 -17.24 12.20 23.33
N SER A 224 -16.46 12.03 24.40
CA SER A 224 -16.72 11.08 25.48
C SER A 224 -18.04 11.42 26.17
N ASN A 225 -18.21 12.65 26.63
CA ASN A 225 -19.44 13.11 27.29
C ASN A 225 -20.68 12.93 26.38
N ARG A 226 -20.52 13.17 25.07
CA ARG A 226 -21.61 12.96 24.11
C ARG A 226 -21.94 11.48 23.91
N LEU A 227 -20.93 10.61 23.96
CA LEU A 227 -21.12 9.16 23.92
C LEU A 227 -21.84 8.68 25.17
N ASP A 228 -21.43 9.18 26.34
CA ASP A 228 -22.05 8.89 27.63
C ASP A 228 -23.51 9.36 27.66
N ASP A 229 -23.81 10.55 27.14
CA ASP A 229 -25.19 11.05 26.98
C ASP A 229 -26.03 10.19 26.03
N MET A 230 -25.42 9.57 25.01
CA MET A 230 -26.10 8.66 24.10
C MET A 230 -26.33 7.29 24.72
N MET A 231 -25.41 6.80 25.55
CA MET A 231 -25.54 5.53 26.26
C MET A 231 -26.48 5.62 27.46
N ASN A 232 -26.58 6.79 28.09
CA ASN A 232 -27.50 7.07 29.21
C ASN A 232 -28.90 7.51 28.75
N ARG A 233 -29.15 7.57 27.43
CA ARG A 233 -30.52 7.67 26.92
C ARG A 233 -31.15 6.29 27.01
N ASP A 234 -31.87 6.06 28.11
CA ASP A 234 -32.84 4.99 28.27
C ASP A 234 -33.92 5.09 27.19
N LEU A 235 -33.59 4.70 25.96
CA LEU A 235 -34.58 4.35 24.96
C LEU A 235 -35.08 2.96 25.36
N PRO A 236 -36.37 2.81 25.71
CA PRO A 236 -36.90 1.50 26.04
C PRO A 236 -36.64 0.57 24.86
N LEU A 237 -35.98 -0.56 25.16
CA LEU A 237 -35.74 -1.59 24.18
C LEU A 237 -37.09 -2.00 23.55
N PRO A 238 -37.17 -2.21 22.22
CA PRO A 238 -38.38 -2.69 21.59
C PRO A 238 -38.84 -3.98 22.28
N HIS A 239 -40.14 -4.07 22.61
CA HIS A 239 -40.71 -5.25 23.28
C HIS A 239 -40.27 -6.55 22.57
N GLY A 240 -39.39 -7.32 23.21
CA GLY A 240 -38.91 -8.62 22.70
C GLY A 240 -37.40 -8.91 22.83
N SER A 241 -36.56 -7.98 23.30
CA SER A 241 -35.14 -8.25 23.54
C SER A 241 -34.92 -8.97 24.88
N LEU A 242 -34.21 -10.10 24.86
CA LEU A 242 -33.76 -10.82 26.05
C LEU A 242 -32.68 -10.02 26.80
N ASP A 243 -32.76 -10.02 28.13
CA ASP A 243 -31.77 -9.41 29.02
C ASP A 243 -30.37 -9.99 28.74
N ILE A 244 -29.44 -9.12 28.36
CA ILE A 244 -28.02 -9.46 28.35
C ILE A 244 -27.55 -9.34 29.80
N VAL A 245 -27.27 -10.49 30.42
CA VAL A 245 -26.62 -10.56 31.73
C VAL A 245 -25.27 -9.83 31.62
N GLU A 246 -25.08 -8.78 32.41
CA GLU A 246 -23.79 -8.12 32.61
C GLU A 246 -22.79 -9.16 33.13
N VAL A 247 -21.85 -9.57 32.27
CA VAL A 247 -20.64 -10.28 32.69
C VAL A 247 -19.59 -9.20 32.89
N GLU A 248 -19.17 -8.98 34.14
CA GLU A 248 -18.05 -8.08 34.46
C GLU A 248 -16.82 -8.48 33.62
N ALA A 249 -16.43 -7.59 32.71
CA ALA A 249 -15.19 -7.74 31.95
C ALA A 249 -14.00 -7.53 32.90
N PRO A 250 -12.97 -8.39 32.88
CA PRO A 250 -11.79 -8.19 33.72
C PRO A 250 -11.06 -6.91 33.28
N PHE A 251 -10.90 -5.98 34.23
CA PHE A 251 -10.15 -4.75 34.09
C PHE A 251 -8.65 -5.05 33.99
N ALA A 252 -8.03 -4.76 32.85
CA ALA A 252 -6.58 -4.86 32.69
C ALA A 252 -5.91 -3.57 33.18
N VAL A 253 -5.16 -3.66 34.28
CA VAL A 253 -4.29 -2.59 34.77
C VAL A 253 -2.94 -2.71 34.07
N TYR A 254 -2.54 -1.70 33.30
CA TYR A 254 -1.15 -1.56 32.85
C TYR A 254 -0.38 -0.81 33.95
N SER A 255 0.59 -1.46 34.60
CA SER A 255 1.61 -0.77 35.39
C SER A 255 2.69 -0.27 34.42
N SER A 256 2.97 1.03 34.49
CA SER A 256 4.09 1.68 33.84
C SER A 256 5.23 1.73 34.84
N ASP A 257 6.04 0.67 34.90
CA ASP A 257 7.30 0.70 35.65
C ASP A 257 8.44 0.51 34.65
N GLU A 258 9.07 1.64 34.30
CA GLU A 258 10.43 1.70 33.81
C GLU A 258 11.35 1.37 34.99
N GLU A 259 12.06 0.25 34.94
CA GLU A 259 13.27 0.09 35.77
C GLU A 259 14.35 -0.67 34.97
N PHE A 260 15.48 0.01 34.84
CA PHE A 260 16.76 -0.48 34.34
C PHE A 260 17.22 -1.67 35.20
N ASP A 261 17.82 -2.69 34.59
CA ASP A 261 18.73 -3.59 35.31
C ASP A 261 20.06 -3.76 34.57
N GLU A 262 21.11 -3.39 35.30
CA GLU A 262 22.52 -3.46 35.00
C GLU A 262 23.04 -4.91 34.95
N GLU A 263 24.05 -5.10 34.10
CA GLU A 263 25.12 -6.09 34.16
C GLU A 263 25.04 -7.24 35.20
N GLN A 264 24.86 -8.47 34.71
CA GLN A 264 25.67 -9.59 35.18
C GLN A 264 26.21 -10.42 34.02
N VAL A 265 27.51 -10.25 33.78
CA VAL A 265 28.34 -11.07 32.89
C VAL A 265 28.69 -12.35 33.64
N GLU A 266 28.08 -13.47 33.26
CA GLU A 266 28.66 -14.79 33.53
C GLU A 266 29.88 -15.00 32.62
N SER A 267 31.07 -15.10 33.22
CA SER A 267 32.21 -15.75 32.58
C SER A 267 32.68 -16.92 33.45
N LEU A 268 32.61 -18.10 32.84
CA LEU A 268 33.13 -19.38 33.31
C LEU A 268 34.67 -19.40 33.34
N LEU A 269 35.21 -20.31 34.18
CA LEU A 269 36.60 -20.83 34.26
C LEU A 269 37.55 -20.00 35.16
N THR A 270 38.30 -20.54 36.15
CA THR A 270 39.06 -21.80 36.18
C THR A 270 39.69 -22.07 37.57
N VAL A 271 39.99 -23.36 37.88
CA VAL A 271 40.98 -23.93 38.84
C VAL A 271 40.58 -23.85 40.33
N GLY A 272 40.55 -24.91 41.15
CA GLY A 272 41.27 -26.18 41.14
C GLY A 272 42.22 -26.21 42.34
N LEU A 273 41.83 -26.99 43.37
CA LEU A 273 42.50 -27.24 44.66
C LEU A 273 42.44 -26.13 45.72
#